data_AF-A0A7C5BV88-F1
#
_entry.id   AF-A0A7C5BV88-F1
#
_cell.length_a   1.000
_cell.length_b   1.000
_cell.length_c   1.000
_cell.angle_alpha   90.00
_cell.angle_beta   90.00
_cell.angle_gamma   90.00
#
_symmetry.space_group_name_H-M   'P 1'
#
loop_
_entity.id
_entity.type
_entity.pdbx_description
1 polymer ?
#
loop_
_entity_poly.entity_id
_entity_poly.type
_entity_poly.pdbx_seq_one_letter_code
_entity_poly.pdbx_strand_id
1 'polypeptide(L)' 'MNRKRFSEEQIIGILQEAQKGVKTIGELCRAHGVSEPTFYTWR' A
#
# COMPACT_ATOMS: atom_id res chain seq x y z
N MET A 1 -18.80 -6.80 11.88
CA MET A 1 -18.43 -6.28 10.55
C MET A 1 -16.92 -6.16 10.48
N ASN A 2 -16.26 -6.96 9.64
CA ASN A 2 -14.81 -6.94 9.49
C ASN A 2 -14.35 -5.56 9.02
N ARG A 3 -13.83 -4.73 9.94
CA ARG A 3 -13.15 -3.49 9.55
C ARG A 3 -11.95 -3.90 8.71
N LYS A 4 -11.99 -3.62 7.41
CA LYS A 4 -10.79 -3.74 6.57
C LYS A 4 -9.69 -2.90 7.23
N ARG A 5 -8.51 -3.49 7.39
CA ARG A 5 -7.36 -2.85 8.04
C ARG A 5 -6.93 -1.54 7.35
N PHE A 6 -7.27 -1.40 6.08
CA PHE A 6 -6.98 -0.25 5.24
C PHE A 6 -8.26 0.20 4.54
N SER A 7 -8.49 1.52 4.50
CA SER A 7 -9.54 2.13 3.68
C SER A 7 -9.13 2.14 2.21
N GLU A 8 -10.13 2.21 1.31
CA GLU A 8 -9.88 2.27 -0.14
C GLU A 8 -9.03 3.50 -0.53
N GLU A 9 -9.27 4.64 0.12
CA GLU A 9 -8.48 5.86 -0.02
C GLU A 9 -7.01 5.65 0.36
N GLN A 10 -6.73 4.87 1.42
CA GLN A 10 -5.35 4.55 1.81
C GLN A 10 -4.69 3.65 0.77
N ILE A 11 -5.40 2.65 0.26
CA ILE A 11 -4.87 1.75 -0.77
C ILE A 11 -4.53 2.55 -2.04
N ILE A 12 -5.42 3.43 -2.49
CA ILE A 12 -5.21 4.28 -3.67
C ILE A 12 -4.00 5.20 -3.46
N GLY A 13 -3.87 5.85 -2.29
CA GLY A 13 -2.73 6.70 -1.97
C GLY A 13 -1.39 5.95 -2.03
N ILE A 14 -1.35 4.75 -1.46
CA ILE A 14 -0.17 3.88 -1.45
C ILE A 14 0.19 3.43 -2.87
N LEU A 15 -0.80 3.03 -3.69
CA LEU A 15 -0.58 2.64 -5.10
C LEU A 15 -0.10 3.81 -5.96
N GLN A 16 -0.61 5.02 -5.74
CA GLN A 16 -0.14 6.22 -6.43
C GLN A 16 1.28 6.61 -6.03
N GLU A 17 1.62 6.52 -4.74
CA GLU A 17 2.96 6.82 -4.24
C GLU A 17 3.99 5.80 -4.79
N ALA A 18 3.58 4.53 -4.93
CA ALA A 18 4.38 3.53 -5.62
C ALA A 18 4.54 3.83 -7.13
N GLN A 19 3.51 4.33 -7.82
CA GLN A 19 3.60 4.73 -9.23
C GLN A 19 4.51 5.94 -9.46
N LYS A 20 4.60 6.86 -8.49
CA LYS A 20 5.52 8.01 -8.56
C LYS A 20 6.99 7.60 -8.53
N GLY A 21 7.30 6.34 -8.16
CA GLY A 21 8.67 5.79 -8.21
C GLY A 21 9.64 6.42 -7.22
N VAL A 22 9.15 7.19 -6.24
CA VAL A 22 9.99 7.90 -5.26
C VAL A 22 10.59 6.94 -4.23
N LYS A 23 9.92 5.82 -3.96
CA LYS A 23 10.36 4.79 -3.01
C LYS A 23 10.19 3.40 -3.61
N THR A 24 11.03 2.47 -3.17
CA THR A 24 10.86 1.05 -3.51
C THR A 24 9.60 0.48 -2.84
N ILE A 25 8.99 -0.55 -3.44
CA ILE A 25 7.77 -1.18 -2.87
C ILE A 25 8.02 -1.66 -1.43
N GLY A 26 9.20 -2.21 -1.13
CA GLY A 26 9.57 -2.66 0.21
C GLY A 26 9.67 -1.53 1.24
N GLU A 27 10.19 -0.36 0.86
CA GLU A 27 10.23 0.81 1.74
C GLU A 27 8.84 1.42 1.94
N LEU A 28 8.03 1.45 0.89
CA LEU A 28 6.67 1.93 0.92
C LEU A 28 5.78 1.04 1.81
N CYS A 29 5.94 -0.28 1.68
CA CYS A 29 5.33 -1.28 2.53
C CYS A 29 5.72 -1.08 4.01
N ARG A 30 7.01 -0.89 4.30
CA ARG A 30 7.48 -0.59 5.67
C ARG A 30 6.92 0.72 6.22
N ALA A 31 6.87 1.78 5.41
CA ALA A 31 6.39 3.10 5.83
C ALA A 31 4.89 3.11 6.17
N HIS A 32 4.08 2.34 5.42
CA HIS A 32 2.62 2.28 5.59
C HIS A 32 2.15 1.09 6.43
N GLY A 33 3.07 0.26 6.96
CA GLY A 33 2.73 -0.95 7.72
C GLY A 33 2.03 -2.03 6.89
N VAL A 34 2.32 -2.06 5.59
CA VAL A 34 1.77 -3.00 4.62
C VAL A 34 2.81 -4.09 4.34
N SER A 35 2.36 -5.33 4.14
CA SER A 35 3.24 -6.39 3.64
C SER A 35 3.31 -6.33 2.13
N GLU A 36 4.49 -6.55 1.54
CA GLU A 36 4.67 -6.65 0.08
C GLU A 36 3.62 -7.53 -0.62
N PRO A 37 3.29 -8.76 -0.15
CA PRO A 37 2.22 -9.57 -0.76
C PRO A 37 0.84 -8.89 -0.71
N THR A 38 0.53 -8.11 0.32
CA THR A 38 -0.71 -7.34 0.41
C THR A 38 -0.73 -6.21 -0.62
N PHE A 39 0.40 -5.52 -0.79
CA PHE A 39 0.54 -4.50 -1.82
C PHE A 39 0.35 -5.08 -3.23
N TYR A 40 0.94 -6.25 -3.52
CA TYR A 40 0.74 -6.93 -4.80
C TYR A 40 -0.69 -7.44 -5.01
N THR A 41 -1.46 -7.67 -3.94
CA THR A 41 -2.88 -8.03 -4.03
C THR A 41 -3.76 -6.84 -4.41
N TRP A 42 -3.29 -5.61 -4.16
CA TRP A 42 -4.00 -4.38 -4.51
C TRP A 42 -3.71 -3.88 -5.94
N ARG A 43 -2.60 -4.34 -6.52
CA ARG A 43 -2.24 -4.05 -7.91
C ARG A 43 -3.02 -4.96 -8.85
#